data_AF-A0AAJ2NTY9-F1
#
_entry.id   AF-A0AAJ2NTY9-F1
#
_cell.length_a   1.000
_cell.length_b   1.000
_cell.length_c   1.000
_cell.angle_alpha   90.00
_cell.angle_beta   90.00
_cell.angle_gamma   90.00
#
_symmetry.space_group_name_H-M   'P 1'
#
loop_
_entity.id
_entity.type
_entity.pdbx_description
1 polymer ?
#
loop_
_entity_poly.entity_id
_entity_poly.type
_entity_poly.pdbx_seq_one_letter_code
_entity_poly.pdbx_strand_id
1 'polypeptide(L)' 'IRIMQKSKGTVSGYFDDNKKLAENVVKYDRKVPAIYFTLNPVKPDLLSRAANRIVQRAKHTTADTDIECRRWFPIDFD' A
#
# COMPACT_ATOMS: atom_id res chain seq x y z
N ILE A 1 1.56 -0.30 0.20
CA ILE A 1 0.83 0.87 0.75
C ILE A 1 -0.32 1.23 -0.19
N ARG A 2 -1.46 1.67 0.35
CA ARG A 2 -2.64 2.14 -0.39
C ARG A 2 -3.22 3.37 0.31
N ILE A 3 -3.52 4.42 -0.45
CA ILE A 3 -4.12 5.66 0.05
C ILE A 3 -5.30 6.01 -0.85
N MET A 4 -6.49 6.15 -0.28
CA MET A 4 -7.71 6.48 -1.02
C MET A 4 -7.94 7.99 -1.02
N GLN A 5 -8.00 8.60 -2.20
CA GLN A 5 -8.31 10.02 -2.36
C GLN A 5 -9.55 10.17 -3.25
N LYS A 6 -10.60 10.83 -2.72
CA LYS A 6 -11.91 10.95 -3.41
C LYS A 6 -11.82 11.52 -4.83
N SER A 7 -11.03 12.58 -5.04
CA SER A 7 -10.93 13.28 -6.35
C SER A 7 -9.70 12.91 -7.18
N LYS A 8 -8.66 12.36 -6.54
CA LYS A 8 -7.35 12.09 -7.18
C LYS A 8 -7.11 10.60 -7.47
N GLY A 9 -8.08 9.74 -7.20
CA GLY A 9 -7.99 8.30 -7.37
C GLY A 9 -7.09 7.63 -6.34
N THR A 10 -6.99 6.31 -6.41
CA THR A 10 -6.18 5.52 -5.49
C THR A 10 -4.70 5.73 -5.75
N VAL A 11 -3.95 5.96 -4.67
CA VAL A 11 -2.50 5.99 -4.68
C VAL A 11 -1.99 4.67 -4.10
N SER A 12 -0.99 4.07 -4.73
CA SER A 12 -0.45 2.77 -4.33
C SER A 12 1.07 2.71 -4.51
N GLY A 13 1.74 1.84 -3.77
CA GLY A 13 3.18 1.59 -3.92
C GLY A 13 3.62 0.33 -3.18
N TYR A 14 4.76 -0.22 -3.60
CA TYR A 14 5.36 -1.44 -3.05
C TYR A 14 6.78 -1.13 -2.58
N PHE A 15 7.12 -1.54 -1.37
CA PHE A 15 8.35 -1.16 -0.71
C PHE A 15 8.94 -2.37 0.00
N ASP A 16 10.25 -2.57 -0.19
CA ASP A 16 11.10 -3.46 0.59
C ASP A 16 12.08 -2.66 1.48
N ASP A 17 12.12 -1.34 1.32
CA ASP A 17 12.90 -0.40 2.13
C ASP A 17 11.98 0.52 2.96
N ASN A 18 12.02 0.34 4.28
CA ASN A 18 11.20 1.09 5.23
C ASN A 18 11.51 2.60 5.25
N LYS A 19 12.76 3.01 4.98
CA LYS A 19 13.11 4.44 4.94
C LYS A 19 12.46 5.10 3.72
N LYS A 20 12.59 4.46 2.55
CA LYS A 20 11.93 4.94 1.32
C LYS A 20 10.42 4.96 1.45
N LEU A 21 9.83 3.98 2.14
CA LEU A 21 8.40 4.00 2.47
C LEU A 21 8.03 5.24 3.28
N ALA A 22 8.72 5.49 4.40
CA ALA A 22 8.44 6.62 5.28
C ALA A 22 8.58 7.97 4.55
N GLU A 23 9.67 8.17 3.81
CA GLU A 23 9.94 9.38 3.02
C GLU A 23 8.84 9.68 1.97
N ASN A 24 8.25 8.63 1.40
CA ASN A 24 7.18 8.78 0.42
C ASN A 24 5.82 9.03 1.10
N VAL A 25 5.55 8.35 2.21
CA VAL A 25 4.25 8.38 2.89
C VAL A 25 4.06 9.66 3.71
N VAL A 26 5.12 10.24 4.29
CA VAL A 26 5.05 11.47 5.10
C VAL A 26 4.41 12.65 4.33
N LYS A 27 4.52 12.66 2.99
CA LYS A 27 3.90 13.68 2.14
C LYS A 27 2.37 13.71 2.23
N TYR A 28 1.76 12.59 2.64
CA TYR A 28 0.33 12.39 2.81
C TYR A 28 -0.14 12.52 4.26
N ASP A 29 0.78 12.62 5.22
CA ASP A 29 0.44 12.74 6.63
C ASP A 29 -0.51 13.92 6.86
N ARG A 30 -1.59 13.69 7.62
CA ARG A 30 -2.70 14.62 7.91
C ARG A 30 -3.44 15.20 6.69
N LYS A 31 -3.15 14.74 5.47
CA LYS A 31 -3.79 15.23 4.22
C LYS A 31 -4.79 14.25 3.63
N VAL A 32 -4.82 13.02 4.14
CA VAL A 32 -5.69 11.96 3.69
C VAL A 32 -6.38 11.31 4.89
N PRO A 33 -7.61 10.78 4.73
CA PRO A 33 -8.34 10.19 5.86
C PRO A 33 -7.63 8.99 6.50
N ALA A 34 -6.93 8.19 5.68
CA ALA A 34 -6.24 7.00 6.12
C ALA A 34 -5.16 6.56 5.13
N ILE A 35 -4.16 5.82 5.65
CA ILE A 35 -3.09 5.18 4.90
C ILE A 35 -3.07 3.71 5.30
N TYR A 36 -3.19 2.82 4.31
CA TYR A 36 -3.30 1.37 4.52
C TYR A 36 -2.07 0.63 4.01
N PHE A 37 -1.74 -0.49 4.63
CA PHE A 37 -0.76 -1.46 4.14
C PHE A 37 -1.25 -2.88 4.42
N THR A 38 -0.66 -3.87 3.74
CA THR A 38 -1.01 -5.27 3.95
C THR A 38 -0.27 -5.81 5.16
N LEU A 39 -0.99 -6.38 6.12
CA LEU A 39 -0.42 -7.09 7.27
C LEU A 39 0.26 -8.40 6.85
N ASN A 40 -0.34 -9.08 5.88
CA ASN A 40 0.17 -10.33 5.35
C ASN A 40 1.17 -10.09 4.22
N PRO A 41 2.19 -10.95 4.07
CA PRO A 41 3.11 -10.90 2.95
C PRO A 41 2.36 -11.00 1.62
N VAL A 42 2.82 -10.22 0.66
CA VAL A 42 2.35 -10.25 -0.73
C VAL A 42 3.40 -10.93 -1.59
N LYS A 43 2.99 -11.42 -2.77
CA LYS A 43 3.91 -11.98 -3.76
C LYS A 43 5.05 -11.00 -4.06
N PRO A 44 6.33 -11.42 -4.00
CA PRO A 44 7.47 -10.52 -4.21
C PRO A 44 7.44 -9.79 -5.57
N ASP A 45 6.90 -10.43 -6.61
CA ASP A 45 6.77 -9.87 -7.96
C ASP A 45 5.98 -8.55 -8.00
N LEU A 46 5.13 -8.28 -7.01
CA LEU A 46 4.43 -7.01 -6.89
C LEU A 46 5.36 -5.81 -6.79
N LEU A 47 6.56 -6.00 -6.24
CA LEU A 47 7.55 -4.94 -6.12
C LEU A 47 7.85 -4.33 -7.49
N SER A 48 7.91 -5.13 -8.55
CA SER A 48 8.17 -4.66 -9.92
C SER A 48 7.13 -3.63 -10.42
N ARG A 49 5.88 -3.68 -9.92
CA ARG A 49 4.81 -2.75 -10.31
C ARG A 49 5.12 -1.31 -9.88
N ALA A 50 5.80 -1.13 -8.74
CA ALA A 50 6.18 0.20 -8.23
C ALA A 50 7.30 0.13 -7.18
N ALA A 51 8.48 -0.36 -7.57
CA ALA A 51 9.58 -0.62 -6.64
C ALA A 51 10.03 0.65 -5.91
N ASN A 52 9.82 0.68 -4.60
CA ASN A 52 10.17 1.78 -3.70
C ASN A 52 9.67 3.15 -4.14
N ARG A 53 8.49 3.19 -4.79
CA ARG A 53 7.88 4.43 -5.25
C ARG A 53 6.37 4.39 -5.15
N ILE A 54 5.79 5.59 -5.15
CA ILE A 54 4.35 5.80 -5.16
C ILE A 54 3.86 6.04 -6.59
N VAL A 55 2.74 5.41 -6.95
CA VAL A 55 1.99 5.62 -8.18
C VAL A 55 0.68 6.31 -7.84
N GLN A 56 0.47 7.50 -8.41
CA GLN A 56 -0.82 8.19 -8.34
C GLN A 56 -1.80 7.62 -9.36
N ARG A 57 -3.10 7.61 -9.04
CA ARG A 57 -4.15 7.01 -9.89
C ARG A 57 -3.76 5.59 -10.35
N ALA A 58 -3.27 4.78 -9.42
CA ALA A 58 -2.78 3.44 -9.69
C ALA A 58 -3.87 2.58 -10.32
N LYS A 59 -3.63 2.08 -11.54
CA LYS A 59 -4.55 1.18 -12.26
C LYS A 59 -4.59 -0.23 -11.68
N HIS A 60 -3.45 -0.68 -11.15
CA HIS A 60 -3.31 -1.97 -10.49
C HIS A 60 -2.86 -1.77 -9.06
N THR A 61 -3.51 -2.48 -8.15
CA THR A 61 -3.16 -2.51 -6.73
C THR A 61 -3.18 -3.96 -6.25
N THR A 62 -2.85 -4.21 -4.98
CA THR A 62 -2.86 -5.57 -4.41
C THR A 62 -4.27 -6.16 -4.39
N ALA A 63 -4.46 -7.30 -5.05
CA ALA A 63 -5.66 -8.12 -4.94
C ALA A 63 -5.47 -9.27 -3.94
N ASP A 64 -6.56 -9.95 -3.56
CA ASP A 64 -6.50 -11.09 -2.63
C ASP A 64 -5.63 -12.22 -3.16
N THR A 65 -5.64 -12.46 -4.47
CA THR A 65 -4.78 -13.43 -5.16
C THR A 65 -3.30 -13.07 -5.15
N ASP A 66 -2.96 -11.83 -4.76
CA ASP A 66 -1.59 -11.38 -4.62
C ASP A 66 -1.05 -11.60 -3.19
N ILE A 67 -1.88 -12.03 -2.23
CA ILE A 67 -1.43 -12.41 -0.88
C ILE A 67 -0.74 -13.77 -0.96
N GLU A 68 0.51 -13.83 -0.52
CA GLU A 68 1.32 -15.05 -0.61
C GLU A 68 0.88 -16.10 0.41
N CYS A 69 0.70 -15.67 1.65
CA CYS A 69 0.19 -16.49 2.74
C CYS A 69 -0.47 -15.62 3.80
N ARG A 70 -1.37 -16.20 4.60
CA ARG A 70 -1.94 -15.53 5.77
C ARG A 70 -1.11 -15.89 7.00
N ARG A 71 -0.43 -14.91 7.58
CA ARG A 71 0.29 -15.00 8.87
C ARG A 71 -0.48 -14.33 10.00
N TRP A 72 -1.34 -13.37 9.66
CA TRP A 72 -2.14 -12.57 10.57
C TRP A 72 -3.60 -12.56 10.12
N PHE A 73 -4.50 -12.63 11.08
CA PHE A 73 -5.94 -12.52 10.87
C PHE A 73 -6.44 -11.29 11.65
N PRO A 74 -6.53 -10.11 11.01
CA PRO A 74 -7.03 -8.92 11.68
C PRO A 74 -8.50 -9.11 12.01
N ILE A 75 -8.86 -8.86 13.27
CA ILE A 75 -10.25 -8.82 13.73
C ILE A 75 -10.49 -7.39 14.20
N ASP A 76 -11.45 -6.74 13.55
CA ASP A 76 -11.87 -5.37 13.86
C ASP A 76 -13.15 -5.45 14.70
N PHE A 77 -13.17 -4.70 15.81
CA PHE A 77 -14.30 -4.64 16.73
C PHE A 77 -14.56 -3.16 17.02
N ASP A 78 -15.56 -2.62 16.35
CA ASP A 78 -16.07 -1.26 16.51
C ASP A 78 -17.60 -1.24 16.70
#